data_AF-A0A2E9N0C8-F1
#
_entry.id   AF-A0A2E9N0C8-F1
#
_cell.length_a   1.000
_cell.length_b   1.000
_cell.length_c   1.000
_cell.angle_alpha   90.00
_cell.angle_beta   90.00
_cell.angle_gamma   90.00
#
_symmetry.space_group_name_H-M   'P 1'
#
loop_
_entity.id
_entity.type
_entity.pdbx_description
1 polymer ?
#
loop_
_entity_poly.entity_id
_entity_poly.type
_entity_poly.pdbx_seq_one_letter_code
_entity_poly.pdbx_strand_id
1 'polypeptide(L)'
;MMPYKRCSRLSIFLVFPLALVSLAAQLSAQENRSLITAEDFFELQQVGNPVLSPDGDWVAYTVRQTSLEDDSAETRVWMVSTTGGDPLAMTGVGASASDPAWSRDGRYLTFLASRNDEETQVWGLDRRGGEAIQLTEIEQGVSGYSWSPDARKLALLIRDQEPENLDGASGKPEPWVIDRLQ
;
A
#
# COMPACT_ATOMS: atom_id res chain seq x y z
N MET A 1 -74.95 -14.90 55.65
CA MET A 1 -74.75 -15.45 54.29
C MET A 1 -74.84 -14.29 53.31
N MET A 2 -73.87 -14.19 52.39
CA MET A 2 -73.42 -13.03 51.56
C MET A 2 -72.43 -12.08 52.27
N PRO A 3 -71.35 -11.56 51.61
CA PRO A 3 -71.36 -11.07 50.22
C PRO A 3 -70.15 -11.41 49.28
N TYR A 4 -70.47 -11.37 47.98
CA TYR A 4 -69.77 -10.79 46.84
C TYR A 4 -68.21 -10.80 46.77
N LYS A 5 -67.67 -11.58 45.81
CA LYS A 5 -66.26 -11.51 45.39
C LYS A 5 -66.03 -10.29 44.49
N ARG A 6 -65.06 -9.45 44.89
CA ARG A 6 -64.55 -8.28 44.14
C ARG A 6 -63.94 -8.70 42.80
N CYS A 7 -64.32 -7.98 41.73
CA CYS A 7 -63.59 -7.91 40.46
C CYS A 7 -62.14 -7.46 40.68
N SER A 8 -61.17 -8.23 40.20
CA SER A 8 -59.78 -7.79 40.06
C SER A 8 -59.62 -7.07 38.71
N ARG A 9 -59.47 -5.75 38.77
CA ARG A 9 -58.89 -4.94 37.68
C ARG A 9 -57.44 -4.62 38.07
N LEU A 10 -56.49 -5.44 37.65
CA LEU A 10 -55.05 -5.18 37.75
C LEU A 10 -54.41 -5.97 36.59
N SER A 11 -53.54 -5.47 35.71
CA SER A 11 -52.80 -4.22 35.65
C SER A 11 -52.35 -4.02 34.19
N ILE A 12 -52.81 -2.94 33.54
CA ILE A 12 -52.26 -2.44 32.27
C ILE A 12 -51.03 -1.53 32.54
N PHE A 13 -50.50 -1.53 33.77
CA PHE A 13 -49.39 -0.63 34.15
C PHE A 13 -47.98 -1.18 33.88
N LEU A 14 -47.84 -2.44 33.45
CA LEU A 14 -46.52 -3.09 33.30
C LEU A 14 -46.05 -3.23 31.83
N VAL A 15 -46.93 -3.00 30.85
CA VAL A 15 -46.59 -3.08 29.41
C VAL A 15 -46.05 -1.74 28.88
N PHE A 16 -46.47 -0.62 29.46
CA PHE A 16 -46.11 0.73 29.02
C PHE A 16 -44.63 1.11 29.25
N PRO A 17 -43.97 0.78 30.38
CA PRO A 17 -42.56 1.14 30.57
C PRO A 17 -41.61 0.28 29.72
N LEU A 18 -41.99 -0.94 29.37
CA LEU A 18 -41.16 -1.84 28.56
C LEU A 18 -41.14 -1.43 27.08
N ALA A 19 -42.26 -0.96 26.54
CA ALA A 19 -42.37 -0.46 25.17
C ALA A 19 -41.60 0.87 24.96
N LEU A 20 -41.49 1.70 26.01
CA LEU A 20 -40.72 2.95 25.97
C LEU A 20 -39.21 2.71 25.94
N VAL A 21 -38.72 1.69 26.64
CA VAL A 21 -37.29 1.32 26.66
C VAL A 21 -36.84 0.71 25.32
N SER A 22 -37.69 -0.09 24.66
CA SER A 22 -37.38 -0.61 23.33
C SER A 22 -37.31 0.48 22.26
N LEU A 23 -38.14 1.52 22.35
CA LEU A 23 -38.15 2.62 21.37
C LEU A 23 -36.90 3.52 21.49
N ALA A 24 -36.40 3.73 22.71
CA ALA A 24 -35.18 4.50 22.95
C ALA A 24 -33.92 3.79 22.41
N ALA A 25 -33.86 2.45 22.52
CA ALA A 25 -32.74 1.67 21.98
C ALA A 25 -32.67 1.69 20.44
N GLN A 26 -33.81 1.87 19.76
CA GLN A 26 -33.86 1.97 18.30
C GLN A 26 -33.36 3.34 17.78
N LEU A 27 -33.46 4.40 18.58
CA LEU A 27 -32.94 5.74 18.23
C LEU A 27 -31.42 5.84 18.36
N SER A 28 -30.80 5.17 19.34
CA SER A 28 -29.34 5.12 19.47
C SER A 28 -28.66 4.19 18.47
N ALA A 29 -29.44 3.38 17.73
CA ALA A 29 -28.94 2.49 16.68
C ALA A 29 -28.85 3.16 15.30
N GLN A 30 -29.21 4.45 15.19
CA GLN A 30 -28.92 5.24 13.99
C GLN A 30 -27.42 5.60 14.01
N GLU A 31 -26.64 4.61 13.61
CA GLU A 31 -25.21 4.66 13.33
C GLU A 31 -24.90 5.95 12.56
N ASN A 32 -24.16 6.86 13.20
CA ASN A 32 -23.66 8.08 12.58
C ASN A 32 -22.61 7.72 11.51
N ARG A 33 -23.08 7.20 10.38
CA ARG A 33 -22.26 7.00 9.19
C ARG A 33 -22.13 8.36 8.53
N SER A 34 -21.03 9.05 8.81
CA SER A 34 -20.62 10.22 8.02
C SER A 34 -20.59 9.83 6.55
N LEU A 35 -21.07 10.73 5.69
CA LEU A 35 -20.92 10.57 4.25
C LEU A 35 -19.43 10.67 3.90
N ILE A 36 -19.00 9.92 2.88
CA ILE A 36 -17.65 10.05 2.33
C ILE A 36 -17.46 11.49 1.82
N THR A 37 -16.46 12.20 2.32
CA THR A 37 -16.08 13.53 1.86
C THR A 37 -14.84 13.49 0.97
N ALA A 38 -14.41 14.65 0.45
CA ALA A 38 -13.18 14.72 -0.35
C ALA A 38 -11.93 14.46 0.50
N GLU A 39 -11.98 14.81 1.78
CA GLU A 39 -10.91 14.62 2.76
C GLU A 39 -10.64 13.13 3.02
N ASP A 40 -11.70 12.33 3.10
CA ASP A 40 -11.58 10.87 3.26
C ASP A 40 -10.75 10.22 2.14
N PHE A 41 -10.76 10.79 0.93
CA PHE A 41 -9.95 10.29 -0.18
C PHE A 41 -8.45 10.35 0.10
N PHE A 42 -7.99 11.38 0.83
CA PHE A 42 -6.58 11.53 1.18
C PHE A 42 -6.16 10.59 2.31
N GLU A 43 -7.11 10.18 3.16
CA GLU A 43 -6.86 9.19 4.23
C GLU A 43 -6.83 7.74 3.73
N LEU A 44 -7.28 7.49 2.49
CA LEU A 44 -7.26 6.14 1.92
C LEU A 44 -5.84 5.64 1.71
N GLN A 45 -5.58 4.46 2.25
CA GLN A 45 -4.38 3.69 1.94
C GLN A 45 -4.62 2.83 0.70
N GLN A 46 -3.81 3.05 -0.34
CA GLN A 46 -3.86 2.26 -1.56
C GLN A 46 -2.89 1.09 -1.47
N VAL A 47 -3.43 -0.13 -1.49
CA VAL A 47 -2.65 -1.38 -1.48
C VAL A 47 -2.43 -1.88 -2.89
N GLY A 48 -1.22 -2.30 -3.23
CA GLY A 48 -0.86 -2.76 -4.57
C GLY A 48 0.35 -3.69 -4.61
N ASN A 49 0.69 -4.12 -5.83
CA ASN A 49 1.88 -4.93 -6.15
C ASN A 49 2.15 -6.11 -5.19
N PRO A 50 1.16 -6.99 -4.92
CA PRO A 50 1.37 -8.13 -4.05
C PRO A 50 2.29 -9.16 -4.72
N VAL A 51 3.29 -9.63 -3.98
CA VAL A 51 4.23 -10.69 -4.39
C VAL A 51 4.35 -11.75 -3.30
N LEU A 52 4.12 -12.99 -3.70
CA LEU A 52 4.21 -14.15 -2.81
C LEU A 52 5.68 -14.60 -2.66
N SER A 53 6.09 -14.96 -1.45
CA SER A 53 7.40 -15.54 -1.19
C SER A 53 7.55 -16.92 -1.85
N PRO A 54 8.77 -17.38 -2.14
CA PRO A 54 8.99 -18.68 -2.80
C PRO A 54 8.46 -19.89 -2.02
N ASP A 55 8.45 -19.80 -0.69
CA ASP A 55 7.88 -20.80 0.23
C ASP A 55 6.36 -20.69 0.37
N GLY A 56 5.75 -19.58 -0.06
CA GLY A 56 4.31 -19.34 0.03
C GLY A 56 3.83 -18.87 1.40
N ASP A 57 4.74 -18.63 2.35
CA ASP A 57 4.38 -18.27 3.73
C ASP A 57 4.15 -16.77 3.91
N TRP A 58 4.64 -15.93 2.99
CA TRP A 58 4.63 -14.47 3.13
C TRP A 58 4.15 -13.78 1.85
N VAL A 59 3.44 -12.68 2.01
CA VAL A 59 3.12 -11.74 0.93
C VAL A 59 3.79 -10.41 1.25
N ALA A 60 4.65 -9.95 0.34
CA ALA A 60 5.10 -8.56 0.34
C ALA A 60 4.21 -7.74 -0.59
N TYR A 61 3.94 -6.49 -0.24
CA TYR A 61 3.04 -5.62 -0.99
C TYR A 61 3.38 -4.16 -0.72
N THR A 62 2.87 -3.26 -1.55
CA THR A 62 3.04 -1.82 -1.36
C THR A 62 1.81 -1.18 -0.74
N VAL A 63 2.01 -0.24 0.16
CA VAL A 63 0.96 0.65 0.68
C VAL A 63 1.36 2.07 0.34
N ARG A 64 0.52 2.76 -0.43
CA ARG A 64 0.65 4.18 -0.74
C ARG A 64 -0.31 4.98 0.14
N GLN A 65 0.21 6.02 0.76
CA GLN A 65 -0.55 6.97 1.56
C GLN A 65 -0.28 8.38 1.05
N THR A 66 -1.32 9.22 1.01
CA THR A 66 -1.23 10.61 0.59
C THR A 66 -1.38 11.51 1.81
N SER A 67 -0.54 12.53 1.95
CA SER A 67 -0.66 13.56 2.97
C SER A 67 -1.14 14.85 2.31
N LEU A 68 -2.33 15.33 2.70
CA LEU A 68 -2.84 16.62 2.23
C LEU A 68 -2.08 17.79 2.85
N GLU A 69 -1.60 17.63 4.09
CA GLU A 69 -0.84 18.66 4.81
C GLU A 69 0.52 18.94 4.15
N ASP A 70 1.18 17.88 3.70
CA ASP A 70 2.51 17.96 3.09
C ASP A 70 2.49 17.99 1.55
N ASP A 71 1.30 17.97 0.93
CA ASP A 71 1.09 17.81 -0.53
C ASP A 71 1.97 16.72 -1.16
N SER A 72 2.03 15.56 -0.51
CA SER A 72 2.96 14.50 -0.86
C SER A 72 2.30 13.12 -0.78
N ALA A 73 2.93 12.13 -1.43
CA ALA A 73 2.51 10.74 -1.33
C ALA A 73 3.73 9.85 -1.10
N GLU A 74 3.62 8.95 -0.13
CA GLU A 74 4.67 8.00 0.22
C GLU A 74 4.17 6.58 -0.06
N THR A 75 5.00 5.79 -0.75
CA THR A 75 4.74 4.36 -0.93
C THR A 75 5.74 3.56 -0.11
N ARG A 76 5.27 2.58 0.65
CA ARG A 76 6.12 1.72 1.47
C ARG A 76 5.87 0.26 1.18
N VAL A 77 6.92 -0.54 1.37
CA VAL A 77 6.82 -2.00 1.28
C VAL A 77 6.47 -2.57 2.65
N TRP A 78 5.43 -3.38 2.65
CA TRP A 78 4.91 -4.11 3.80
C TRP A 78 4.97 -5.60 3.53
N MET A 79 4.90 -6.40 4.59
CA MET A 79 4.92 -7.84 4.53
C MET A 79 3.96 -8.45 5.55
N VAL A 80 3.21 -9.48 5.16
CA VAL A 80 2.29 -10.18 6.05
C VAL A 80 2.35 -11.69 5.79
N SER A 81 2.10 -12.50 6.82
CA SER A 81 1.96 -13.95 6.65
C SER A 81 0.74 -14.27 5.79
N THR A 82 0.83 -15.30 4.94
CA THR A 82 -0.32 -15.79 4.16
C THR A 82 -1.42 -16.38 5.02
N THR A 83 -1.11 -16.78 6.26
CA THR A 83 -2.11 -17.21 7.24
C THR A 83 -2.80 -16.03 7.95
N GLY A 84 -2.44 -14.79 7.62
CA GLY A 84 -2.87 -13.58 8.31
C GLY A 84 -2.03 -13.26 9.55
N GLY A 85 -2.39 -12.19 10.24
CA GLY A 85 -1.65 -11.62 11.37
C GLY A 85 -1.36 -10.14 11.16
N ASP A 86 -0.53 -9.58 12.03
CA ASP A 86 -0.15 -8.17 11.95
C ASP A 86 0.86 -7.94 10.82
N PRO A 87 0.63 -6.95 9.94
CA PRO A 87 1.55 -6.62 8.88
C PRO A 87 2.79 -5.91 9.41
N LEU A 88 3.94 -6.23 8.83
CA LEU A 88 5.25 -5.67 9.15
C LEU A 88 5.63 -4.64 8.10
N ALA A 89 5.96 -3.43 8.52
CA ALA A 89 6.51 -2.43 7.62
C ALA A 89 8.00 -2.73 7.37
N MET A 90 8.36 -3.03 6.12
CA MET A 90 9.72 -3.46 5.76
C MET A 90 10.64 -2.29 5.43
N THR A 91 10.09 -1.23 4.84
CA THR A 91 10.81 0.01 4.56
C THR A 91 10.43 1.09 5.56
N GLY A 92 11.32 2.04 5.85
CA GLY A 92 11.09 3.14 6.81
C GLY A 92 10.19 4.27 6.27
N VAL A 93 9.93 5.28 7.11
CA VAL A 93 9.27 6.55 6.70
C VAL A 93 10.29 7.43 5.98
N GLY A 94 9.86 8.22 5.00
CA GLY A 94 10.63 9.31 4.40
C GLY A 94 11.40 8.93 3.13
N ALA A 95 11.28 7.68 2.68
CA ALA A 95 11.81 7.25 1.39
C ALA A 95 10.82 6.28 0.73
N SER A 96 10.25 6.69 -0.41
CA SER A 96 9.31 5.83 -1.13
C SER A 96 10.01 4.58 -1.68
N ALA A 97 9.33 3.45 -1.53
CA ALA A 97 9.78 2.15 -2.02
C ALA A 97 8.67 1.44 -2.79
N SER A 98 9.00 0.89 -3.96
CA SER A 98 8.08 0.20 -4.86
C SER A 98 8.65 -1.12 -5.38
N ASP A 99 7.84 -1.85 -6.16
CA ASP A 99 8.24 -3.05 -6.91
C ASP A 99 8.99 -4.09 -6.06
N PRO A 100 8.36 -4.59 -4.98
CA PRO A 100 8.96 -5.61 -4.15
C PRO A 100 9.19 -6.90 -4.93
N ALA A 101 10.32 -7.56 -4.72
CA ALA A 101 10.61 -8.89 -5.26
C ALA A 101 11.39 -9.73 -4.25
N TRP A 102 11.11 -11.02 -4.23
CA TRP A 102 11.79 -11.96 -3.35
C TRP A 102 13.05 -12.52 -4.00
N SER A 103 14.11 -12.70 -3.20
CA SER A 103 15.20 -13.58 -3.57
C SER A 103 14.69 -15.02 -3.68
N ARG A 104 15.34 -15.86 -4.50
CA ARG A 104 14.92 -17.25 -4.73
C ARG A 104 14.86 -18.09 -3.44
N ASP A 105 15.72 -17.80 -2.49
CA ASP A 105 15.77 -18.47 -1.17
C ASP A 105 14.77 -17.89 -0.15
N GLY A 106 14.01 -16.86 -0.52
CA GLY A 106 13.03 -16.19 0.33
C GLY A 106 13.65 -15.41 1.50
N ARG A 107 14.98 -15.26 1.57
CA ARG A 107 15.64 -14.58 2.69
C ARG A 107 15.69 -13.07 2.55
N TYR A 108 15.68 -12.57 1.32
CA TYR A 108 15.83 -11.15 1.04
C TYR A 108 14.61 -10.63 0.28
N LEU A 109 14.25 -9.40 0.62
CA LEU A 109 13.26 -8.62 -0.11
C LEU A 109 13.99 -7.47 -0.80
N THR A 110 13.92 -7.44 -2.12
CA THR A 110 14.39 -6.30 -2.92
C THR A 110 13.24 -5.39 -3.30
N PHE A 111 13.56 -4.14 -3.60
CA PHE A 111 12.59 -3.12 -4.01
C PHE A 111 13.33 -1.97 -4.71
N LEU A 112 12.58 -1.16 -5.46
CA LEU A 112 13.07 0.11 -5.98
C LEU A 112 12.87 1.21 -4.94
N ALA A 113 13.88 2.04 -4.73
CA ALA A 113 13.77 3.23 -3.90
C ALA A 113 14.76 4.32 -4.35
N SER A 114 14.36 5.56 -4.15
CA SER A 114 15.23 6.74 -4.19
C SER A 114 15.46 7.21 -2.75
N ARG A 115 16.69 7.61 -2.43
CA ARG A 115 17.08 8.16 -1.13
C ARG A 115 17.88 9.43 -1.36
N ASN A 116 17.73 10.42 -0.47
CA ASN A 116 18.48 11.69 -0.51
C ASN A 116 18.39 12.43 -1.86
N ASP A 117 17.24 12.38 -2.51
CA ASP A 117 16.99 12.98 -3.83
C ASP A 117 17.90 12.44 -4.96
N GLU A 118 18.48 11.25 -4.77
CA GLU A 118 19.27 10.54 -5.79
C GLU A 118 18.36 9.70 -6.70
N GLU A 119 18.94 9.21 -7.79
CA GLU A 119 18.24 8.35 -8.73
C GLU A 119 17.71 7.06 -8.09
N THR A 120 16.60 6.55 -8.62
CA THR A 120 16.01 5.30 -8.12
C THR A 120 16.96 4.14 -8.37
N GLN A 121 17.21 3.33 -7.33
CA GLN A 121 18.08 2.15 -7.41
C GLN A 121 17.37 0.92 -6.88
N VAL A 122 17.96 -0.26 -7.13
CA VAL A 122 17.54 -1.50 -6.48
C VAL A 122 18.18 -1.56 -5.10
N TRP A 123 17.34 -1.73 -4.08
CA TRP A 123 17.74 -1.95 -2.69
C TRP A 123 17.33 -3.35 -2.25
N GLY A 124 17.97 -3.88 -1.22
CA GLY A 124 17.63 -5.17 -0.62
C GLY A 124 17.76 -5.16 0.90
N LEU A 125 16.89 -5.88 1.59
CA LEU A 125 16.98 -6.10 3.03
C LEU A 125 16.65 -7.56 3.39
N ASP A 126 17.11 -8.01 4.55
CA ASP A 126 16.73 -9.32 5.10
C ASP A 126 15.24 -9.30 5.49
N ARG A 127 14.50 -10.36 5.16
CA ARG A 127 13.05 -10.46 5.46
C ARG A 127 12.73 -10.32 6.95
N ARG A 128 13.70 -10.54 7.83
CA ARG A 128 13.56 -10.37 9.28
C ARG A 128 13.66 -8.89 9.71
N GLY A 129 13.85 -8.00 8.75
CA GLY A 129 14.07 -6.57 8.95
C GLY A 129 15.56 -6.21 9.01
N GLY A 130 15.83 -4.96 9.32
CA GLY A 130 17.16 -4.37 9.33
C GLY A 130 17.29 -3.25 8.29
N GLU A 131 18.51 -2.75 8.16
CA GLU A 131 18.80 -1.67 7.21
C GLU A 131 18.96 -2.22 5.80
N ALA A 132 18.32 -1.56 4.83
CA ALA A 132 18.45 -1.95 3.44
C ALA A 132 19.80 -1.52 2.87
N ILE A 133 20.39 -2.41 2.07
CA ILE A 133 21.62 -2.18 1.32
C ILE A 133 21.28 -1.83 -0.12
N GLN A 134 22.05 -0.91 -0.69
CA GLN A 134 21.95 -0.56 -2.11
C GLN A 134 22.65 -1.65 -2.94
N LEU A 135 21.96 -2.18 -3.94
CA LEU A 135 22.47 -3.24 -4.81
C LEU A 135 22.94 -2.73 -6.17
N THR A 136 22.48 -1.55 -6.57
CA THR A 136 22.84 -0.92 -7.85
C THR A 136 23.22 0.55 -7.68
N GLU A 137 24.13 1.01 -8.52
CA GLU A 137 24.55 2.42 -8.61
C GLU A 137 24.65 2.77 -10.10
N ILE A 138 23.50 3.13 -10.67
CA ILE A 138 23.34 3.42 -12.10
C ILE A 138 22.98 4.90 -12.25
N GLU A 139 23.78 5.64 -13.01
CA GLU A 139 23.63 7.10 -13.18
C GLU A 139 22.26 7.52 -13.70
N GLN A 140 21.64 6.74 -14.59
CA GLN A 140 20.31 7.03 -15.16
C GLN A 140 19.15 6.54 -14.29
N GLY A 141 19.45 5.91 -13.15
CA GLY A 141 18.48 5.22 -12.32
C GLY A 141 17.92 3.94 -12.94
N VAL A 142 17.14 3.23 -12.14
CA VAL A 142 16.48 1.98 -12.46
C VAL A 142 14.98 2.18 -12.34
N SER A 143 14.24 1.95 -13.43
CA SER A 143 12.78 2.08 -13.47
C SER A 143 12.03 0.74 -13.37
N GLY A 144 12.76 -0.36 -13.40
CA GLY A 144 12.22 -1.71 -13.27
C GLY A 144 13.34 -2.72 -13.17
N TYR A 145 13.08 -3.87 -12.55
CA TYR A 145 14.07 -4.93 -12.45
C TYR A 145 13.43 -6.31 -12.34
N SER A 146 14.23 -7.36 -12.57
CA SER A 146 13.81 -8.75 -12.35
C SER A 146 15.00 -9.64 -11.99
N TRP A 147 14.77 -10.60 -11.10
CA TRP A 147 15.75 -11.62 -10.76
C TRP A 147 15.83 -12.68 -11.87
N SER A 148 17.06 -13.04 -12.23
CA SER A 148 17.31 -14.28 -12.97
C SER A 148 16.79 -15.49 -12.19
N PRO A 149 16.35 -16.56 -12.88
CA PRO A 149 15.82 -17.74 -12.19
C PRO A 149 16.79 -18.32 -11.17
N ASP A 150 18.11 -18.26 -11.40
CA ASP A 150 19.14 -18.77 -10.49
C ASP A 150 19.55 -17.80 -9.37
N ALA A 151 18.92 -16.61 -9.30
CA ALA A 151 19.21 -15.55 -8.34
C ALA A 151 20.65 -15.00 -8.38
N ARG A 152 21.37 -15.19 -9.49
CA ARG A 152 22.76 -14.70 -9.62
C ARG A 152 22.89 -13.37 -10.35
N LYS A 153 21.85 -12.97 -11.06
CA LYS A 153 21.81 -11.77 -11.90
C LYS A 153 20.49 -11.01 -11.73
N LEU A 154 20.57 -9.70 -11.96
CA LEU A 154 19.42 -8.82 -12.13
C LEU A 154 19.36 -8.34 -13.58
N ALA A 155 18.18 -8.39 -14.18
CA ALA A 155 17.85 -7.63 -15.38
C ALA A 155 17.30 -6.27 -14.93
N LEU A 156 17.80 -5.19 -15.53
CA LEU A 156 17.42 -3.81 -15.17
C LEU A 156 16.78 -3.11 -16.36
N LEU A 157 15.76 -2.31 -16.09
CA LEU A 157 15.18 -1.36 -17.05
C LEU A 157 15.73 0.03 -16.71
N ILE A 158 16.58 0.54 -17.59
CA ILE A 158 17.31 1.80 -17.44
C ILE A 158 16.91 2.70 -18.61
N ARG A 159 16.81 4.01 -18.36
CA ARG A 159 16.59 4.97 -19.45
C ARG A 159 17.86 5.15 -20.26
N ASP A 160 17.70 5.23 -21.57
CA ASP A 160 18.82 5.58 -22.43
C ASP A 160 19.30 7.00 -22.10
N GLN A 161 20.60 7.24 -22.23
CA GLN A 161 21.11 8.59 -22.07
C GLN A 161 20.63 9.43 -23.25
N GLU A 162 20.16 10.63 -22.96
CA GLU A 162 19.92 11.58 -24.03
C GLU A 162 21.23 11.81 -24.80
N PRO A 163 21.18 11.95 -26.13
CA PRO A 163 22.38 12.05 -26.94
C PRO A 163 23.28 13.19 -26.46
N GLU A 164 22.74 14.28 -25.92
CA GLU A 164 23.52 15.39 -25.36
C GLU A 164 24.42 15.03 -24.16
N ASN A 165 24.12 13.94 -23.46
CA ASN A 165 24.87 13.45 -22.30
C ASN A 165 25.86 12.31 -22.66
N LEU A 166 25.94 11.91 -23.94
CA LEU A 166 26.89 10.91 -24.40
C LEU A 166 28.28 11.54 -24.59
N ASP A 167 29.33 10.89 -24.08
CA ASP A 167 30.72 11.26 -24.34
C ASP A 167 31.01 11.29 -25.85
N GLY A 168 31.20 12.49 -26.41
CA GLY A 168 31.48 12.72 -27.83
C GLY A 168 30.28 13.17 -28.67
N ALA A 169 29.10 13.32 -28.09
CA ALA A 169 27.92 13.83 -28.79
C ALA A 169 27.87 15.37 -28.77
N SER A 170 28.58 15.96 -29.73
CA SER A 170 28.39 17.35 -30.09
C SER A 170 27.15 17.48 -30.99
N GLY A 171 26.00 17.83 -30.41
CA GLY A 171 24.89 18.46 -31.15
C GLY A 171 23.52 17.78 -31.02
N LYS A 172 22.48 18.61 -31.06
CA LYS A 172 21.07 18.21 -31.12
C LYS A 172 20.88 17.27 -32.34
N PRO A 173 20.26 16.08 -32.20
CA PRO A 173 20.07 15.18 -33.34
C PRO A 173 19.30 15.91 -34.44
N GLU A 174 19.82 15.86 -35.67
CA GLU A 174 19.12 16.43 -36.81
C GLU A 174 17.76 15.73 -36.99
N PRO A 175 16.69 16.49 -37.30
CA PRO A 175 15.37 15.91 -37.49
C PRO A 175 15.40 14.88 -38.62
N TRP A 176 14.74 13.74 -38.41
CA TRP A 176 14.57 12.72 -39.44
C TRP A 176 13.76 13.29 -40.62
N VAL A 177 14.44 13.61 -41.72
CA VAL A 177 13.79 14.01 -42.97
C VAL A 177 13.51 12.76 -43.79
N ILE A 178 12.23 12.37 -43.91
CA ILE A 178 11.80 11.32 -44.82
C ILE A 178 11.51 11.96 -46.17
N ASP A 179 12.48 11.92 -47.09
CA ASP A 179 12.38 12.54 -48.41
C ASP A 179 11.42 11.83 -49.37
N ARG A 180 11.04 10.58 -49.05
CA ARG A 180 10.05 9.84 -49.84
C ARG A 180 9.37 8.76 -49.02
N LEU A 181 8.04 8.80 -48.99
CA LEU A 181 7.22 7.66 -48.61
C LEU A 181 7.12 6.73 -49.82
N GLN A 182 7.38 5.43 -49.63
CA GLN A 182 7.17 4.41 -50.68
C GLN A 182 5.69 4.17 -50.93
#